data_AF-A0A952AI43-F1
#
_entry.id   AF-A0A952AI43-F1
#
_cell.length_a   1.000
_cell.length_b   1.000
_cell.length_c   1.000
_cell.angle_alpha   90.00
_cell.angle_beta   90.00
_cell.angle_gamma   90.00
#
_symmetry.space_group_name_H-M   'P 1'
#
loop_
_entity.id
_entity.type
_entity.pdbx_description
1 polymer ?
#
loop_
_entity_poly.entity_id
_entity_poly.type
_entity_poly.pdbx_seq_one_letter_code
_entity_poly.pdbx_strand_id
1 'polypeptide(L)'
;MKLRIIIAFVLYLIGISKIIDWFVFWENNQELALRNYGQLKLKFISRFPSLIQPLFSKHPEPATLICFIFFIIAGVVLLKEPKYVFKVFAITAFFFAFWNLFSLM
;
A
#
# COMPACT_ATOMS: atom_id res chain seq x y z
N MET A 1 2.43 -21.94 -13.32
CA MET A 1 1.23 -21.37 -12.67
C MET A 1 1.44 -21.06 -11.19
N LYS A 2 1.88 -22.02 -10.35
CA LYS A 2 2.06 -21.81 -8.90
C LYS A 2 2.91 -20.59 -8.54
N LEU A 3 4.07 -20.40 -9.20
CA LEU A 3 4.96 -19.26 -8.91
C LEU A 3 4.29 -17.89 -9.16
N ARG A 4 3.48 -17.76 -10.21
CA ARG A 4 2.79 -16.49 -10.54
C ARG A 4 1.77 -16.12 -9.47
N ILE A 5 1.04 -17.12 -8.96
CA ILE A 5 0.08 -16.95 -7.87
C ILE A 5 0.82 -16.56 -6.58
N ILE A 6 1.92 -17.23 -6.26
CA ILE A 6 2.75 -16.90 -5.09
C ILE A 6 3.23 -15.44 -5.17
N ILE A 7 3.78 -15.03 -6.32
CA ILE A 7 4.22 -13.65 -6.53
C ILE A 7 3.05 -12.67 -6.36
N ALA A 8 1.88 -12.97 -6.92
CA ALA A 8 0.69 -12.12 -6.78
C ALA A 8 0.27 -11.95 -5.31
N PHE A 9 0.30 -13.03 -4.52
CA PHE A 9 0.04 -12.94 -3.08
C PHE A 9 1.10 -12.14 -2.33
N VAL A 10 2.37 -12.31 -2.65
CA VAL A 10 3.46 -11.52 -2.04
C VAL A 10 3.25 -10.04 -2.32
N LEU A 11 2.96 -9.66 -3.56
CA LEU A 11 2.68 -8.26 -3.94
C LEU A 11 1.46 -7.69 -3.21
N TYR A 12 0.38 -8.48 -3.12
CA TYR A 12 -0.83 -8.11 -2.40
C TYR A 12 -0.56 -7.90 -0.90
N LEU A 13 0.17 -8.82 -0.26
CA LEU A 13 0.51 -8.73 1.16
C LEU A 13 1.44 -7.56 1.46
N ILE A 14 2.42 -7.28 0.59
CA ILE A 14 3.27 -6.09 0.71
C ILE A 14 2.40 -4.83 0.66
N GLY A 15 1.49 -4.72 -0.31
CA GLY A 15 0.58 -3.58 -0.41
C GLY A 15 -0.29 -3.41 0.85
N ILE A 16 -0.86 -4.51 1.37
CA ILE A 16 -1.68 -4.46 2.60
C ILE A 16 -0.84 -4.05 3.80
N SER A 17 0.38 -4.56 3.94
CA SER A 17 1.24 -4.25 5.08
C SER A 17 1.52 -2.75 5.20
N LYS A 18 1.69 -2.04 4.08
CA LYS A 18 1.79 -0.57 4.04
C LYS A 18 0.53 0.13 4.53
N ILE A 19 -0.65 -0.37 4.15
CA ILE A 19 -1.93 0.19 4.59
C ILE A 19 -2.08 0.03 6.11
N ILE A 20 -1.82 -1.19 6.62
CA ILE A 20 -1.89 -1.49 8.04
C ILE A 20 -0.90 -0.64 8.84
N ASP A 21 0.37 -0.56 8.41
CA ASP A 21 1.39 0.27 9.08
C ASP A 21 0.98 1.74 9.13
N TRP A 22 0.39 2.28 8.07
CA TRP A 22 -0.12 3.65 8.06
C TRP A 22 -1.25 3.85 9.09
N PHE A 23 -2.24 2.94 9.12
CA PHE A 23 -3.35 3.04 10.08
C PHE A 23 -2.86 2.92 11.53
N VAL A 24 -2.01 1.95 11.83
CA VAL A 24 -1.43 1.76 13.17
C VAL A 24 -0.59 2.98 13.56
N PHE A 25 0.19 3.55 12.63
CA PHE A 25 0.95 4.75 12.91
C PHE A 25 0.05 5.96 13.18
N TRP A 26 -1.01 6.15 12.39
CA TRP A 26 -1.98 7.22 12.60
C TRP A 26 -2.65 7.10 13.96
N GLU A 27 -3.12 5.91 14.33
CA GLU A 27 -3.78 5.64 15.61
C GLU A 27 -2.89 6.00 16.80
N ASN A 28 -1.61 5.60 16.76
CA ASN A 28 -0.63 5.92 17.80
C ASN A 28 -0.22 7.40 17.85
N ASN A 29 -0.62 8.22 16.86
CA ASN A 29 -0.24 9.62 16.75
C ASN A 29 -1.44 10.53 16.44
N GLN A 30 -2.66 10.13 16.83
CA GLN A 30 -3.90 10.84 16.49
C GLN A 30 -3.88 12.32 16.87
N GLU A 31 -3.36 12.67 18.05
CA GLU A 31 -3.28 14.08 18.48
C GLU A 31 -2.43 14.93 17.53
N LEU A 32 -1.30 14.38 17.06
CA LEU A 32 -0.43 15.03 16.09
C LEU A 32 -1.09 15.06 14.70
N ALA A 33 -1.79 13.99 14.34
CA ALA A 33 -2.48 13.85 13.06
C ALA A 33 -3.59 14.90 12.88
N LEU A 34 -4.35 15.17 13.94
CA LEU A 34 -5.43 16.16 13.94
C LEU A 34 -4.91 17.61 13.96
N ARG A 35 -3.74 17.85 14.55
CA ARG A 35 -3.17 19.20 14.71
C ARG A 35 -2.25 19.62 13.58
N ASN A 36 -1.41 18.71 13.08
CA ASN A 36 -0.41 19.01 12.08
C ASN A 36 -0.02 17.77 11.25
N TYR A 37 -0.72 17.56 10.14
CA TYR A 37 -0.45 16.47 9.21
C TYR A 37 0.98 16.48 8.64
N GLY A 38 1.57 17.68 8.43
CA GLY A 38 2.95 17.81 7.94
C GLY A 38 3.97 17.24 8.93
N GLN A 39 3.81 17.53 10.23
CA GLN A 39 4.66 16.97 11.28
C GLN A 39 4.43 15.47 11.46
N LEU A 40 3.19 14.99 11.36
CA LEU A 40 2.89 13.56 11.36
C LEU A 40 3.64 12.84 10.22
N LYS A 41 3.61 13.42 9.02
CA LYS A 41 4.30 12.88 7.84
C LYS A 41 5.81 12.82 8.06
N LEU A 42 6.42 13.88 8.56
CA LEU A 42 7.87 13.89 8.87
C LEU A 42 8.22 12.82 9.90
N LYS A 43 7.39 12.66 10.94
CA LYS A 43 7.55 11.62 11.97
C LYS A 43 7.35 10.20 11.41
N PHE A 44 6.49 10.03 10.41
CA PHE A 44 6.32 8.76 9.71
C PHE A 44 7.58 8.41 8.89
N ILE A 45 8.08 9.37 8.13
CA ILE A 45 9.26 9.22 7.25
C ILE A 45 10.52 8.90 8.08
N SER A 46 10.70 9.54 9.23
CA SER A 46 11.89 9.35 10.06
C SER A 46 12.03 7.94 10.64
N ARG A 47 10.98 7.11 10.62
CA ARG A 47 11.04 5.69 11.01
C ARG A 47 11.78 4.82 10.00
N PHE A 48 11.89 5.27 8.75
CA PHE A 48 12.58 4.51 7.70
C PHE A 48 14.08 4.81 7.70
N PRO A 49 14.93 3.84 7.30
CA PRO A 49 16.35 4.08 7.10
C PRO A 49 16.60 5.22 6.11
N SER A 50 17.68 5.98 6.33
CA SER A 50 18.03 7.18 5.54
C SER A 50 18.09 6.94 4.03
N LEU A 51 18.47 5.73 3.61
CA LEU A 51 18.49 5.34 2.19
C LEU A 51 17.10 5.37 1.54
N ILE A 52 16.06 5.06 2.31
CA ILE A 52 14.68 4.89 1.83
C ILE A 52 13.84 6.14 2.08
N GLN A 53 14.23 6.99 3.04
CA GLN A 53 13.54 8.25 3.33
C GLN A 53 13.26 9.13 2.10
N PRO A 54 14.17 9.28 1.11
CA PRO A 54 13.91 10.04 -0.11
C PRO A 54 12.68 9.59 -0.90
N LEU A 55 12.34 8.29 -0.85
CA LEU A 55 11.14 7.73 -1.49
C LEU A 55 9.83 8.22 -0.87
N PHE A 56 9.89 8.77 0.35
CA PHE A 56 8.74 9.27 1.10
C PHE A 56 8.79 10.78 1.36
N SER A 57 9.99 11.40 1.30
CA SER A 57 10.21 12.79 1.72
C SER A 57 9.98 13.83 0.63
N LYS A 58 10.34 13.56 -0.63
CA LYS A 58 10.20 14.54 -1.72
C LYS A 58 8.80 14.52 -2.34
N HIS A 59 8.20 13.34 -2.49
CA HIS A 59 6.81 13.15 -2.90
C HIS A 59 6.30 11.86 -2.23
N PRO A 60 5.10 11.81 -1.61
CA PRO A 60 4.51 10.56 -1.12
C PRO A 60 4.02 9.64 -2.27
N GLU A 61 4.09 10.16 -3.49
CA GLU A 61 3.59 9.55 -4.71
C GLU A 61 4.32 8.28 -5.15
N PRO A 62 5.66 8.15 -5.07
CA PRO A 62 6.36 6.96 -5.58
C PRO A 62 6.01 5.69 -4.81
N ALA A 63 5.98 5.75 -3.47
CA ALA A 63 5.60 4.60 -2.64
C ALA A 63 4.14 4.19 -2.87
N THR A 64 3.26 5.17 -3.01
CA THR A 64 1.83 4.96 -3.30
C THR A 64 1.62 4.39 -4.71
N LEU A 65 2.39 4.86 -5.69
CA LEU A 65 2.40 4.36 -7.07
C LEU A 65 2.92 2.92 -7.15
N ILE A 66 3.99 2.58 -6.41
CA ILE A 66 4.49 1.20 -6.32
C ILE A 66 3.41 0.28 -5.72
N CYS A 67 2.77 0.70 -4.63
CA CYS A 67 1.67 -0.07 -4.03
C CYS A 67 0.49 -0.23 -5.00
N PHE A 68 0.13 0.83 -5.72
CA PHE A 68 -0.89 0.79 -6.77
C PHE A 68 -0.55 -0.27 -7.82
N ILE A 69 0.67 -0.22 -8.38
CA ILE A 69 1.13 -1.19 -9.39
C ILE A 69 1.09 -2.62 -8.83
N PHE A 70 1.50 -2.82 -7.58
CA PHE A 70 1.48 -4.14 -6.94
C PHE A 70 0.07 -4.69 -6.82
N PHE A 71 -0.90 -3.86 -6.39
CA PHE A 71 -2.29 -4.27 -6.31
C PHE A 71 -2.91 -4.54 -7.69
N ILE A 72 -2.60 -3.74 -8.71
CA ILE A 72 -3.09 -3.98 -10.08
C ILE A 72 -2.53 -5.30 -10.63
N ILE A 73 -1.22 -5.54 -10.50
CA ILE A 73 -0.60 -6.79 -10.96
C ILE A 73 -1.19 -7.98 -10.22
N ALA A 74 -1.30 -7.91 -8.89
CA ALA A 74 -1.89 -8.97 -8.09
C ALA A 74 -3.34 -9.25 -8.49
N GLY A 75 -4.16 -8.20 -8.64
CA GLY A 75 -5.56 -8.30 -9.05
C GLY A 75 -5.73 -8.96 -10.42
N VAL A 76 -4.96 -8.53 -11.42
CA VAL A 76 -5.02 -9.10 -12.78
C VAL A 76 -4.58 -10.57 -12.80
N VAL A 77 -3.56 -10.95 -12.03
CA VAL A 77 -3.09 -12.34 -11.96
C VAL A 77 -4.13 -13.22 -11.25
N LEU A 78 -4.68 -12.77 -10.12
CA LEU A 78 -5.64 -13.54 -9.31
C LEU A 78 -7.00 -13.66 -9.99
N LEU A 79 -7.43 -12.67 -10.77
CA LEU A 79 -8.71 -12.69 -11.49
C LEU A 79 -8.77 -13.80 -12.55
N LYS A 80 -7.62 -14.20 -13.11
CA LYS A 80 -7.52 -15.25 -14.12
C LYS A 80 -7.65 -16.67 -13.55
N GLU A 81 -7.63 -16.82 -12.24
CA GLU A 81 -7.72 -18.12 -11.60
C GLU A 81 -9.18 -18.57 -11.43
N PRO A 82 -9.50 -19.87 -11.66
CA PRO A 82 -10.88 -20.35 -11.67
C PRO A 82 -11.55 -20.38 -10.30
N LYS A 83 -10.77 -20.44 -9.20
CA LYS A 83 -11.31 -20.57 -7.84
C LYS A 83 -11.90 -19.25 -7.36
N TYR A 84 -13.09 -19.31 -6.77
CA TYR A 84 -13.81 -18.13 -6.26
C TYR A 84 -12.99 -17.31 -5.25
N VAL A 85 -12.22 -17.98 -4.37
CA VAL A 85 -11.37 -17.32 -3.37
C VAL A 85 -10.41 -16.31 -4.02
N PHE A 86 -9.80 -16.64 -5.16
CA PHE A 86 -8.88 -15.71 -5.83
C PHE A 86 -9.60 -14.50 -6.44
N LYS A 87 -10.86 -14.66 -6.85
CA LYS A 87 -11.68 -13.54 -7.33
C LYS A 87 -11.96 -12.53 -6.23
N VAL A 88 -12.23 -12.99 -5.00
CA VAL A 88 -12.39 -12.12 -3.83
C VAL A 88 -11.13 -11.31 -3.58
N PHE A 89 -9.95 -11.96 -3.56
CA PHE A 89 -8.67 -11.26 -3.42
C PHE A 89 -8.42 -10.27 -4.56
N ALA A 90 -8.77 -10.62 -5.81
CA ALA A 90 -8.64 -9.71 -6.94
C ALA A 90 -9.49 -8.44 -6.80
N ILE A 91 -10.77 -8.58 -6.38
CA ILE A 91 -11.67 -7.45 -6.15
C ILE A 91 -11.11 -6.54 -5.05
N THR A 92 -10.67 -7.10 -3.92
CA THR A 92 -10.07 -6.31 -2.84
C THR A 92 -8.77 -5.63 -3.28
N ALA A 93 -7.96 -6.26 -4.13
CA ALA A 93 -6.76 -5.65 -4.69
C ALA A 93 -7.12 -4.43 -5.55
N PHE A 94 -8.12 -4.54 -6.42
CA PHE A 94 -8.58 -3.39 -7.21
C PHE A 94 -9.19 -2.28 -6.35
N PHE A 95 -9.92 -2.63 -5.30
CA PHE A 95 -10.42 -1.65 -4.33
C PHE A 95 -9.28 -0.88 -3.65
N PHE A 96 -8.23 -1.58 -3.19
CA PHE A 96 -7.07 -0.92 -2.59
C PHE A 96 -6.24 -0.14 -3.61
N ALA A 97 -6.12 -0.61 -4.85
CA ALA A 97 -5.51 0.16 -5.92
C ALA A 97 -6.27 1.48 -6.14
N PHE A 98 -7.60 1.41 -6.26
CA PHE A 98 -8.45 2.58 -6.41
C PHE A 98 -8.33 3.55 -5.23
N TRP A 99 -8.31 3.05 -3.99
CA TRP A 99 -8.07 3.87 -2.80
C TRP A 99 -6.72 4.58 -2.86
N ASN A 100 -5.65 3.91 -3.31
CA ASN A 100 -4.33 4.53 -3.43
C ASN A 100 -4.30 5.64 -4.51
N LEU A 101 -5.21 5.66 -5.50
CA LEU A 101 -5.35 6.80 -6.42
C LEU A 101 -5.82 8.07 -5.71
N PHE A 102 -6.73 7.98 -4.75
CA PHE A 102 -7.15 9.15 -3.96
C PHE A 102 -6.08 9.61 -2.98
N SER A 103 -5.19 8.70 -2.57
CA SER A 103 -4.01 9.09 -1.77
C SER A 103 -2.93 9.80 -2.60
N LEU A 104 -3.03 9.79 -3.94
CA LEU A 104 -2.13 10.51 -4.85
C LEU A 104 -2.63 11.92 -5.21
N MET A 105 -3.93 12.18 -5.03
CA MET A 105 -4.56 13.50 -5.24
C MET A 105 -4.46 14.36 -3.97
#